data_AF-A0A6J4U5Y8-F1
#
_entry.id   AF-A0A6J4U5Y8-F1
#
_cell.length_a   1.000
_cell.length_b   1.000
_cell.length_c   1.000
_cell.angle_alpha   90.00
_cell.angle_beta   90.00
_cell.angle_gamma   90.00
#
_symmetry.space_group_name_H-M   'P 1'
#
loop_
_entity.id
_entity.type
_entity.pdbx_description
1 polymer ?
#
loop_
_entity_poly.entity_id
_entity_poly.type
_entity_poly.pdbx_seq_one_letter_code
_entity_poly.pdbx_strand_id
1 'polypeptide(L)'
;MAASPITPYPNDLPPEGGTGRSKRIIGRTVLYVTALTFSLFAALPFAWMLITVFKTNNDLYKPINNPFVQNEPATTANLDLLSNQTRYETFVLNALMAAAALVAIPVAILYNYFLDRFIAGFTLGAVKG
;
A
#
# COMPACT_ATOMS: atom_id res chain seq x y z
N MET A 1 27.87 33.48 60.15
CA MET A 1 27.20 32.16 60.22
C MET A 1 25.75 32.39 60.57
N ALA A 2 24.85 32.35 59.59
CA ALA A 2 23.42 32.28 59.81
C ALA A 2 22.87 31.29 58.78
N ALA A 3 22.62 30.06 59.22
CA ALA A 3 21.96 29.06 58.40
C ALA A 3 20.49 29.48 58.27
N SER A 4 20.00 29.61 57.04
CA SER A 4 18.60 29.89 56.76
C SER A 4 17.70 28.77 57.31
N PRO A 5 16.51 29.07 57.87
CA PRO A 5 15.60 28.05 58.34
C PRO A 5 15.01 27.28 57.15
N ILE A 6 15.14 25.95 57.16
CA ILE A 6 14.42 25.08 56.24
C ILE A 6 12.92 25.14 56.57
N THR A 7 12.14 25.88 55.80
CA THR A 7 10.68 25.76 55.88
C THR A 7 10.29 24.39 55.35
N PRO A 8 9.44 23.62 56.04
CA PRO A 8 8.88 22.39 55.47
C PRO A 8 7.95 22.78 54.32
N TYR A 9 8.40 22.66 53.08
CA TYR A 9 7.49 22.72 51.95
C TYR A 9 6.58 21.48 52.03
N PRO A 10 5.24 21.61 51.94
CA PRO A 10 4.35 20.46 51.84
C PRO A 10 4.73 19.66 50.59
N ASN A 11 4.86 18.34 50.75
CA ASN A 11 5.09 17.42 49.64
C ASN A 11 3.74 17.07 48.98
N ASP A 12 3.10 18.04 48.34
CA ASP A 12 1.84 17.89 47.61
C ASP A 12 2.02 17.95 46.10
N LEU A 13 3.17 17.49 45.59
CA LEU A 13 3.30 17.20 44.16
C LEU A 13 2.22 16.16 43.79
N PRO A 14 1.30 16.48 42.86
CA PRO A 14 0.26 15.54 42.45
C PRO A 14 0.94 14.28 41.90
N PRO A 15 0.42 13.08 42.18
CA PRO A 15 1.02 11.85 41.67
C PRO A 15 1.03 11.91 40.14
N GLU A 16 2.23 11.87 39.55
CA GLU A 16 2.39 11.84 38.10
C GLU A 16 1.73 10.57 37.55
N GLY A 17 0.50 10.73 37.08
CA GLY A 17 -0.30 9.65 36.52
C GLY A 17 0.33 9.09 35.25
N GLY A 18 1.01 7.95 35.36
CA GLY A 18 1.66 7.19 34.28
C GLY A 18 0.72 6.60 33.22
N THR A 19 -0.41 7.24 32.92
CA THR A 19 -1.44 6.75 31.99
C THR A 19 -1.12 7.01 30.51
N GLY A 20 -0.09 7.81 30.19
CA GLY A 20 0.26 8.16 28.81
C GLY A 20 1.07 7.10 28.05
N ARG A 21 1.95 6.34 28.74
CA ARG A 21 2.87 5.41 28.09
C ARG A 21 2.20 4.09 27.68
N SER A 22 1.28 3.60 28.52
CA SER A 22 0.53 2.34 28.27
C SER A 22 -0.43 2.46 27.08
N LYS A 23 -1.18 3.57 26.98
CA LYS A 23 -2.10 3.84 25.85
C LYS A 23 -1.39 3.85 24.48
N ARG A 24 -0.14 4.34 24.44
CA ARG A 24 0.67 4.40 23.20
C ARG A 24 1.20 3.05 22.75
N ILE A 25 1.53 2.16 23.70
CA ILE A 25 2.01 0.79 23.40
C ILE A 25 0.83 -0.07 22.93
N ILE A 26 -0.32 0.00 23.62
CA ILE A 26 -1.54 -0.72 23.24
C ILE A 26 -1.99 -0.33 21.83
N GLY A 27 -2.03 0.96 21.51
CA GLY A 27 -2.40 1.42 20.17
C GLY A 27 -1.51 0.87 19.05
N ARG A 28 -0.19 0.78 19.28
CA ARG A 28 0.76 0.20 18.31
C ARG A 28 0.59 -1.29 18.16
N THR A 29 0.43 -2.01 19.27
CA THR A 29 0.20 -3.46 19.24
C THR A 29 -1.08 -3.79 18.48
N VAL A 30 -2.18 -3.08 18.75
CA VAL A 30 -3.46 -3.28 18.04
C VAL A 30 -3.32 -2.96 16.55
N LEU A 31 -2.62 -1.88 16.19
CA LEU A 31 -2.35 -1.54 14.79
C LEU A 31 -1.57 -2.66 14.10
N TYR A 32 -0.48 -3.13 14.69
CA TYR A 32 0.35 -4.17 14.08
C TYR A 32 -0.35 -5.52 13.99
N VAL A 33 -1.08 -5.93 15.03
CA VAL A 33 -1.83 -7.20 15.00
C VAL A 33 -2.92 -7.16 13.93
N THR A 34 -3.68 -6.05 13.86
CA THR A 34 -4.71 -5.87 12.83
C THR A 34 -4.08 -5.83 11.44
N ALA A 35 -3.02 -5.05 11.26
CA ALA A 35 -2.31 -4.94 9.98
C ALA A 35 -1.72 -6.28 9.54
N LEU A 36 -1.14 -7.05 10.46
CA LEU A 36 -0.57 -8.36 10.18
C LEU A 36 -1.65 -9.36 9.82
N THR A 37 -2.76 -9.38 10.56
CA THR A 37 -3.92 -10.24 10.25
C THR A 37 -4.49 -9.92 8.88
N PHE A 38 -4.70 -8.63 8.58
CA PHE A 38 -5.17 -8.17 7.29
C PHE A 38 -4.18 -8.51 6.16
N SER A 39 -2.88 -8.32 6.39
CA SER A 39 -1.83 -8.66 5.43
C SER A 39 -1.77 -10.15 5.13
N LEU A 40 -1.92 -11.02 6.13
CA LEU A 40 -1.92 -12.47 5.92
C LEU A 40 -3.17 -12.93 5.16
N PHE A 41 -4.33 -12.38 5.51
CA PHE A 41 -5.57 -12.64 4.79
C PHE A 41 -5.48 -12.20 3.32
N ALA A 42 -4.94 -11.00 3.08
CA ALA A 42 -4.73 -10.48 1.73
C ALA A 42 -3.69 -11.30 0.94
N ALA A 43 -2.69 -11.89 1.60
CA ALA A 43 -1.66 -12.72 0.96
C ALA A 43 -2.18 -14.10 0.52
N LEU A 44 -3.24 -14.63 1.15
CA LEU A 44 -3.79 -15.96 0.86
C LEU A 44 -4.15 -16.15 -0.63
N PRO A 45 -4.95 -15.27 -1.29
CA PRO A 45 -5.25 -15.43 -2.71
C PRO A 45 -4.00 -15.35 -3.60
N PHE A 46 -2.95 -14.61 -3.21
CA PHE A 46 -1.70 -14.56 -3.95
C PHE A 46 -0.88 -15.85 -3.80
N ALA A 47 -0.82 -16.41 -2.59
CA ALA A 47 -0.20 -17.71 -2.35
C ALA A 47 -0.88 -18.79 -3.20
N TRP A 48 -2.21 -18.74 -3.26
CA TRP A 48 -2.98 -19.63 -4.12
C TRP A 48 -2.65 -19.47 -5.61
N MET A 49 -2.66 -18.23 -6.12
CA MET A 49 -2.34 -17.96 -7.53
C MET A 49 -0.97 -18.52 -7.93
N LEU A 50 0.01 -18.41 -7.03
CA LEU A 50 1.37 -18.91 -7.26
C LEU A 50 1.43 -20.44 -7.29
N ILE A 51 0.60 -21.13 -6.52
CA ILE A 51 0.51 -22.61 -6.57
C ILE A 51 -0.22 -23.03 -7.85
N THR A 52 -1.31 -22.34 -8.22
CA THR A 52 -2.15 -22.72 -9.36
C THR A 52 -1.48 -22.49 -10.71
N VAL A 53 -0.60 -21.50 -10.86
CA VAL A 53 0.06 -21.24 -12.15
C VAL A 53 0.91 -22.44 -12.61
N PHE A 54 1.46 -23.19 -11.65
CA PHE A 54 2.26 -24.39 -11.93
C PHE A 54 1.45 -25.69 -11.88
N LYS A 55 0.14 -25.63 -11.61
CA LYS A 55 -0.74 -26.79 -11.48
C LYS A 55 -1.21 -27.26 -12.86
N THR A 56 -1.28 -28.57 -13.06
CA THR A 56 -1.76 -29.14 -14.32
C THR A 56 -3.28 -29.02 -14.44
N ASN A 57 -3.81 -28.92 -15.67
CA ASN A 57 -5.25 -28.88 -15.90
C ASN A 57 -5.98 -30.09 -15.27
N ASN A 58 -5.38 -31.27 -15.32
CA ASN A 58 -5.94 -32.49 -14.72
C ASN A 58 -6.09 -32.39 -13.19
N ASP A 59 -5.13 -31.75 -12.52
CA ASP A 59 -5.15 -31.55 -11.06
C ASP A 59 -6.08 -30.39 -10.64
N LEU A 60 -6.48 -29.51 -11.56
CA LEU A 60 -7.48 -28.45 -11.33
C LEU A 60 -8.92 -28.96 -11.45
N TYR A 61 -9.20 -29.90 -12.36
CA TYR A 61 -10.57 -30.37 -12.63
C TYR A 61 -11.05 -31.49 -11.71
N LYS A 62 -10.19 -32.03 -10.81
CA LYS A 62 -10.55 -33.11 -9.88
C LYS A 62 -10.97 -32.54 -8.52
N PRO A 63 -12.26 -32.57 -8.15
CA PRO A 63 -12.74 -31.98 -6.88
C PRO A 63 -12.27 -32.74 -5.64
N ILE A 64 -11.83 -33.99 -5.79
CA ILE A 64 -11.31 -34.83 -4.69
C ILE A 64 -9.89 -34.41 -4.25
N ASN A 65 -9.16 -33.70 -5.11
CA ASN A 65 -7.78 -33.34 -4.86
C ASN A 65 -7.71 -32.13 -3.93
N ASN A 66 -6.81 -32.16 -2.95
CA ASN A 66 -6.61 -31.02 -2.08
C ASN A 66 -6.06 -29.85 -2.91
N PRO A 67 -6.74 -28.69 -2.90
CA PRO A 67 -6.43 -27.66 -3.85
C PRO A 67 -5.24 -26.78 -3.40
N PHE A 68 -4.84 -26.83 -2.11
CA PHE A 68 -3.66 -26.13 -1.56
C PHE A 68 -2.33 -26.86 -1.77
N VAL A 69 -2.36 -28.09 -2.28
CA VAL A 69 -1.16 -28.89 -2.58
C VAL A 69 -1.14 -29.30 -4.04
N GLN A 70 0.06 -29.57 -4.55
CA GLN A 70 0.26 -30.14 -5.88
C GLN A 70 0.22 -31.65 -5.76
N ASN A 71 -0.68 -32.30 -6.49
CA ASN A 71 -0.79 -33.77 -6.49
C ASN A 71 -0.01 -34.37 -7.67
N GLU A 72 0.25 -33.57 -8.70
CA GLU A 72 1.00 -33.91 -9.91
C GLU A 72 2.27 -33.04 -10.02
N PRO A 73 3.27 -33.43 -10.84
CA PRO A 73 4.47 -32.63 -11.07
C PRO A 73 4.15 -31.20 -11.57
N ALA A 74 4.90 -30.23 -11.07
CA ALA A 74 4.76 -28.84 -11.48
C ALA A 74 5.03 -28.68 -12.99
N THR A 75 4.16 -27.93 -13.68
CA THR A 75 4.26 -27.67 -15.12
C THR A 75 4.35 -26.18 -15.41
N THR A 76 5.03 -25.82 -16.50
CA THR A 76 5.08 -24.45 -17.03
C THR A 76 4.12 -24.23 -18.20
N ALA A 77 3.30 -25.24 -18.54
CA ALA A 77 2.40 -25.19 -19.70
C ALA A 77 1.43 -24.00 -19.68
N ASN A 78 0.97 -23.58 -18.50
CA ASN A 78 0.09 -22.41 -18.38
C ASN A 78 0.82 -21.11 -18.74
N LEU A 79 2.10 -20.97 -18.34
CA LEU A 79 2.92 -19.80 -18.69
C LEU A 79 3.20 -19.76 -20.19
N ASP A 80 3.54 -20.92 -20.78
CA ASP A 80 3.74 -21.05 -22.22
C ASP A 80 2.47 -20.71 -23.01
N LEU A 81 1.31 -21.16 -22.54
CA LEU A 81 0.03 -20.84 -23.15
C LEU A 81 -0.24 -19.32 -23.13
N LEU A 82 0.00 -18.65 -21.99
CA LEU A 82 -0.17 -17.19 -21.92
C LEU A 82 0.81 -16.47 -22.85
N SER A 83 2.10 -16.81 -22.83
CA SER A 83 3.14 -16.09 -23.57
C SER A 83 3.10 -16.36 -25.07
N ASN A 84 3.00 -17.62 -25.49
CA ASN A 84 3.22 -18.03 -26.88
C ASN A 84 1.92 -18.34 -27.63
N GLN A 85 0.87 -18.77 -26.93
CA GLN A 85 -0.39 -19.15 -27.57
C GLN A 85 -1.46 -18.06 -27.50
N THR A 86 -1.20 -16.96 -26.78
CA THR A 86 -2.09 -15.80 -26.73
C THR A 86 -1.35 -14.49 -26.98
N ARG A 87 -2.07 -13.45 -27.38
CA ARG A 87 -1.51 -12.09 -27.60
C ARG A 87 -1.38 -11.31 -26.28
N TYR A 88 -0.98 -11.98 -25.20
CA TYR A 88 -0.95 -11.42 -23.85
C TYR A 88 -0.01 -10.21 -23.76
N GLU A 89 1.17 -10.26 -24.37
CA GLU A 89 2.13 -9.15 -24.35
C GLU A 89 1.56 -7.88 -24.99
N THR A 90 0.94 -8.02 -26.16
CA THR A 90 0.27 -6.89 -26.83
C THR A 90 -0.87 -6.34 -25.97
N PHE A 91 -1.64 -7.22 -25.32
CA PHE A 91 -2.71 -6.80 -24.42
C PHE A 91 -2.18 -5.98 -23.24
N VAL A 92 -1.09 -6.41 -22.60
CA VAL A 92 -0.45 -5.71 -21.47
C VAL A 92 0.05 -4.33 -21.91
N LEU A 93 0.73 -4.24 -23.06
CA LEU A 93 1.22 -2.96 -23.58
C LEU A 93 0.07 -2.00 -23.92
N ASN A 94 -0.99 -2.50 -24.55
CA ASN A 94 -2.16 -1.69 -24.86
C ASN A 94 -2.84 -1.16 -23.59
N ALA A 95 -2.97 -2.00 -22.56
CA ALA A 95 -3.53 -1.59 -21.27
C ALA A 95 -2.67 -0.52 -20.59
N LEU A 96 -1.34 -0.65 -20.64
CA LEU A 96 -0.41 0.34 -20.10
C LEU A 96 -0.51 1.67 -20.85
N MET A 97 -0.54 1.64 -22.18
CA MET A 97 -0.73 2.85 -22.99
C MET A 97 -2.07 3.53 -22.71
N ALA A 98 -3.14 2.75 -22.58
CA ALA A 98 -4.46 3.27 -22.24
C ALA A 98 -4.48 3.92 -20.84
N ALA A 99 -3.89 3.27 -19.84
CA ALA A 99 -3.77 3.82 -18.49
C ALA A 99 -2.91 5.10 -18.47
N ALA A 100 -1.80 5.13 -19.20
CA ALA A 100 -0.95 6.30 -19.32
C ALA A 100 -1.68 7.46 -19.98
N ALA A 101 -2.38 7.23 -21.09
CA ALA A 101 -3.18 8.25 -21.76
C ALA A 101 -4.30 8.78 -20.86
N LEU A 102 -4.98 7.89 -20.13
CA LEU A 102 -6.05 8.25 -19.19
C LEU A 102 -5.56 9.21 -18.10
N VAL A 103 -4.31 9.08 -17.65
CA VAL A 103 -3.71 9.98 -16.65
C VAL A 103 -3.09 11.22 -17.29
N ALA A 104 -2.36 11.06 -18.38
CA ALA A 104 -1.61 12.14 -19.01
C ALA A 104 -2.52 13.20 -19.64
N ILE A 105 -3.62 12.80 -20.28
CA ILE A 105 -4.51 13.75 -20.98
C ILE A 105 -5.15 14.75 -20.00
N PRO A 106 -5.82 14.33 -18.90
CA PRO A 106 -6.38 15.28 -17.93
C PRO A 106 -5.32 16.17 -17.29
N VAL A 107 -4.16 15.59 -16.94
CA VAL A 107 -3.04 16.34 -16.35
C VAL A 107 -2.52 17.40 -17.31
N ALA A 108 -2.37 17.07 -18.60
CA ALA A 108 -1.94 18.02 -19.62
C ALA A 108 -2.96 19.16 -19.81
N ILE A 109 -4.26 18.86 -19.80
CA ILE A 109 -5.31 19.88 -19.91
C ILE A 109 -5.24 20.85 -18.72
N LEU A 110 -5.17 20.32 -17.50
CA LEU A 110 -5.03 21.13 -16.28
C LEU A 110 -3.76 21.97 -16.31
N TYR A 111 -2.63 21.37 -16.69
CA TYR A 111 -1.35 22.07 -16.78
C TYR A 111 -1.43 23.27 -17.72
N ASN A 112 -1.94 23.09 -18.95
CA ASN A 112 -2.08 24.19 -19.90
C ASN A 112 -3.00 25.29 -19.35
N TYR A 113 -4.15 24.93 -18.77
CA TYR A 113 -5.09 25.90 -18.19
C TYR A 113 -4.46 26.74 -17.06
N PHE A 114 -3.69 26.10 -16.17
CA PHE A 114 -3.03 26.81 -15.07
C PHE A 114 -1.79 27.59 -15.51
N LEU A 115 -1.04 27.08 -16.48
CA LEU A 115 0.14 27.74 -17.02
C LEU A 115 -0.22 29.09 -17.65
N ASP A 116 -1.30 29.16 -18.43
CA ASP A 116 -1.79 30.43 -19.00
C ASP A 116 -2.13 31.44 -17.91
N ARG A 117 -2.80 30.99 -16.83
CA ARG A 117 -3.14 31.84 -15.69
C ARG A 117 -1.90 32.31 -14.92
N PHE A 118 -0.90 31.44 -14.77
CA PHE A 118 0.36 31.74 -14.09
C PHE A 118 1.18 32.77 -14.87
N ILE A 119 1.30 32.62 -16.19
CA ILE A 119 1.99 33.58 -17.07
C ILE A 119 1.30 34.95 -17.05
N ALA A 120 -0.04 34.98 -17.13
CA ALA A 120 -0.81 36.21 -17.02
C ALA A 120 -0.55 36.94 -15.68
N GLY A 121 -0.37 36.19 -14.59
CA GLY A 121 -0.02 36.74 -13.27
C GLY A 121 1.31 37.52 -13.26
N PHE A 122 2.36 37.02 -13.92
CA PHE A 122 3.65 37.74 -13.99
C PHE A 122 3.57 39.00 -14.84
N THR A 123 2.87 38.95 -15.97
CA THR A 123 2.76 40.10 -16.89
C THR A 123 1.95 41.25 -16.29
N LEU A 124 0.91 40.97 -15.51
CA LEU A 124 0.10 41.99 -14.84
C LEU A 124 0.77 42.56 -13.58
N GLY A 125 1.65 41.80 -12.91
CA GLY A 125 2.45 42.28 -11.79
C GLY A 125 3.56 43.25 -12.20
N ALA A 126 4.15 43.07 -13.38
CA ALA A 126 5.25 43.90 -13.88
C ALA A 126 4.83 45.31 -14.37
N VAL A 127 3.55 45.53 -14.68
CA VAL A 127 3.04 46.83 -15.18
C VAL A 127 2.61 47.77 -14.04
N LYS A 128 2.58 47.29 -12.80
CA LYS A 128 2.12 48.06 -11.63
C LYS A 128 3.21 48.40 -10.61
N GLY A 129 4.48 48.12 -10.93
CA GLY A 129 5.65 48.50 -10.15
C GLY A 129 6.40 49.69 -10.75
#